data_AF-A0A2Z6MSZ3-F1
#
_entry.id   AF-A0A2Z6MSZ3-F1
#
_cell.length_a   1.000
_cell.length_b   1.000
_cell.length_c   1.000
_cell.angle_alpha   90.00
_cell.angle_beta   90.00
_cell.angle_gamma   90.00
#
_symmetry.space_group_name_H-M   'P 1'
#
loop_
_entity.id
_entity.type
_entity.pdbx_description
1 polymer ?
#
loop_
_entity_poly.entity_id
_entity_poly.type
_entity_poly.pdbx_seq_one_letter_code
_entity_poly.pdbx_strand_id
1 'polypeptide(L)'
;DGRTVHVIERDLSEPDRIVGELLQPGGYLRLIELGLEDCVEEIDAQRVFGYALYKDGKNTKLSYPLKKYKVDVSGRSFHNGRFIQRMREKASSLS
;
A
#
# COMPACT_ATOMS: atom_id res chain seq x y z
N ASP A 1 7.51 -21.39 6.98
CA ASP A 1 6.38 -22.34 6.77
C ASP A 1 6.59 -23.39 5.68
N GLY A 2 7.55 -23.24 4.76
CA GLY A 2 7.95 -24.32 3.82
C GLY A 2 6.83 -24.81 2.88
N ARG A 3 5.84 -23.97 2.61
CA ARG A 3 4.65 -24.37 1.83
C ARG A 3 4.98 -24.33 0.34
N THR A 4 4.58 -25.38 -0.37
CA THR A 4 4.47 -25.33 -1.83
C THR A 4 3.19 -24.60 -2.20
N VAL A 5 3.32 -23.48 -2.90
CA VAL A 5 2.19 -22.62 -3.27
C VAL A 5 2.06 -22.57 -4.78
N HIS A 6 0.84 -22.72 -5.28
CA HIS A 6 0.49 -22.50 -6.68
C HIS A 6 -0.61 -21.43 -6.75
N VAL A 7 -0.36 -20.37 -7.51
CA VAL A 7 -1.29 -19.25 -7.68
C VAL A 7 -1.83 -19.27 -9.11
N ILE A 8 -3.15 -19.20 -9.26
CA ILE A 8 -3.82 -19.08 -10.55
C ILE A 8 -4.53 -17.73 -10.57
N GLU A 9 -4.15 -16.89 -11.52
CA GLU A 9 -4.75 -15.60 -11.81
C GLU A 9 -5.24 -15.62 -13.26
N ARG A 10 -6.39 -14.98 -13.53
CA ARG A 10 -6.97 -14.93 -14.86
C ARG A 10 -6.12 -14.09 -15.83
N ASP A 11 -5.58 -12.98 -15.32
CA ASP A 11 -4.75 -12.05 -16.08
C ASP A 11 -3.58 -11.52 -15.23
N LEU A 12 -2.36 -11.80 -15.69
CA LEU A 12 -1.11 -11.37 -15.06
C LEU A 12 -0.61 -10.01 -15.56
N SER A 13 -1.30 -9.38 -16.52
CA SER A 13 -0.97 -8.01 -16.92
C SER A 13 -1.20 -7.04 -15.76
N GLU A 14 -0.58 -5.86 -15.84
CA GLU A 14 -0.85 -4.77 -14.90
C GLU A 14 -2.36 -4.44 -14.90
N PRO A 15 -3.04 -4.51 -13.74
CA PRO A 15 -4.45 -4.16 -13.67
C PRO A 15 -4.69 -2.65 -13.82
N ASP A 16 -5.60 -2.26 -14.71
CA ASP A 16 -6.07 -0.87 -14.85
C ASP A 16 -7.41 -0.69 -14.13
N ARG A 17 -7.38 -0.06 -12.95
CA ARG A 17 -8.56 0.17 -12.10
C ARG A 17 -8.34 1.25 -11.05
N ILE A 18 -9.44 1.90 -10.67
CA ILE A 18 -9.47 2.99 -9.67
C ILE A 18 -9.52 2.51 -8.20
N VAL A 19 -9.70 1.20 -7.97
CA VAL A 19 -9.89 0.67 -6.62
C VAL A 19 -8.55 0.31 -5.98
N GLY A 20 -8.43 0.56 -4.67
CA GLY A 20 -7.25 0.13 -3.91
C GLY A 20 -6.00 0.99 -4.14
N GLU A 21 -6.18 2.29 -4.37
CA GLU A 21 -5.10 3.26 -4.59
C GLU A 21 -4.64 3.99 -3.31
N LEU A 22 -5.19 3.63 -2.14
CA LEU A 22 -4.79 4.17 -0.84
C LEU A 22 -4.66 3.05 0.20
N LEU A 23 -3.42 2.79 0.60
CA LEU A 23 -3.08 1.92 1.71
C LEU A 23 -3.04 2.74 3.01
N GLN A 24 -3.88 2.38 3.97
CA GLN A 24 -3.90 3.00 5.29
C GLN A 24 -2.59 2.73 6.07
N PRO A 25 -2.22 3.59 7.04
CA PRO A 25 -1.08 3.35 7.93
C PRO A 25 -0.96 1.93 8.47
N GLY A 26 -2.05 1.37 9.01
CA GLY A 26 -2.04 0.00 9.54
C GLY A 26 -1.78 -1.07 8.48
N GLY A 27 -2.23 -0.85 7.24
CA GLY A 27 -1.93 -1.74 6.12
C GLY A 27 -0.45 -1.69 5.73
N TYR A 28 0.13 -0.48 5.70
CA TYR A 28 1.57 -0.32 5.45
C TYR A 28 2.43 -0.91 6.56
N LEU A 29 2.04 -0.73 7.83
CA LEU A 29 2.68 -1.41 8.96
C LEU A 29 2.69 -2.93 8.76
N ARG A 30 1.58 -3.48 8.28
CA ARG A 30 1.48 -4.92 8.05
C ARG A 30 2.37 -5.40 6.91
N LEU A 31 2.60 -4.59 5.87
CA LEU A 31 3.58 -4.91 4.83
C LEU A 31 4.99 -4.98 5.41
N ILE A 32 5.38 -4.03 6.26
CA ILE A 32 6.69 -4.03 6.94
C ILE A 32 6.85 -5.30 7.80
N GLU A 33 5.83 -5.66 8.59
CA GLU A 33 5.87 -6.88 9.41
C GLU A 33 6.00 -8.16 8.59
N LEU A 34 5.60 -8.14 7.31
CA LEU A 34 5.68 -9.26 6.38
C LEU A 34 6.94 -9.21 5.48
N GLY A 35 7.77 -8.16 5.56
CA GLY A 35 8.92 -7.97 4.67
C GLY A 35 8.54 -7.66 3.22
N LEU A 36 7.42 -6.96 3.03
CA LEU A 36 6.80 -6.62 1.74
C LEU A 36 6.73 -5.09 1.52
N GLU A 37 7.38 -4.29 2.36
CA GLU A 37 7.37 -2.84 2.27
C GLU A 37 8.03 -2.30 0.98
N ASP A 38 8.95 -3.06 0.40
CA ASP A 38 9.59 -2.72 -0.88
C ASP A 38 8.60 -2.76 -2.06
N CYS A 39 7.44 -3.39 -1.90
CA CYS A 39 6.41 -3.43 -2.94
C CYS A 39 5.74 -2.07 -3.18
N VAL A 40 5.91 -1.09 -2.29
CA VAL A 40 5.45 0.30 -2.51
C VAL A 40 6.58 1.25 -2.91
N GLU A 41 7.82 0.77 -3.02
CA GLU A 41 8.96 1.53 -3.50
C GLU A 41 9.02 1.49 -5.03
N GLU A 42 9.58 2.54 -5.65
CA GLU A 42 9.79 2.67 -7.10
C GLU A 42 8.51 2.67 -7.97
N ILE A 43 7.33 2.77 -7.36
CA ILE A 43 6.03 2.87 -8.06
C ILE A 43 5.42 4.28 -8.02
N ASP A 44 6.21 5.27 -7.61
CA ASP A 44 5.79 6.66 -7.36
C ASP A 44 4.70 6.77 -6.27
N ALA A 45 4.83 5.94 -5.22
CA ALA A 45 3.91 5.96 -4.10
C ALA A 45 4.05 7.25 -3.27
N GLN A 46 2.93 7.92 -3.05
CA GLN A 46 2.85 9.15 -2.27
C GLN A 46 2.59 8.85 -0.80
N ARG A 47 3.33 9.51 0.09
CA ARG A 47 3.09 9.44 1.54
C ARG A 47 1.82 10.22 1.90
N VAL A 48 0.94 9.59 2.67
CA VAL A 48 -0.31 10.20 3.13
C VAL A 48 -0.28 10.33 4.66
N PHE A 49 -0.38 11.56 5.15
CA PHE A 49 -0.24 11.86 6.58
C PHE A 49 -1.58 12.05 7.32
N GLY A 50 -2.68 12.04 6.59
CA GLY A 50 -4.02 12.26 7.12
C GLY A 50 -4.94 12.76 6.02
N TYR A 51 -6.04 13.39 6.42
CA TYR A 51 -7.05 13.92 5.52
C TYR A 51 -7.29 15.40 5.77
N ALA A 52 -7.66 16.14 4.73
CA ALA A 52 -8.31 17.42 4.86
C ALA A 52 -9.82 17.22 4.67
N LEU A 53 -10.62 17.71 5.61
CA LEU A 53 -12.07 17.64 5.57
C LEU A 53 -12.61 19.04 5.27
N TYR A 54 -13.47 19.14 4.25
CA TYR A 54 -14.11 20.38 3.83
C TYR A 54 -15.63 20.19 3.92
N LYS A 55 -16.31 21.12 4.60
CA LYS A 55 -17.77 21.09 4.72
C LYS A 55 -18.31 22.49 5.01
N ASP A 56 -19.28 22.94 4.23
CA ASP A 56 -20.00 24.21 4.43
C ASP A 56 -19.08 25.43 4.60
N GLY A 57 -18.05 25.55 3.74
CA GLY A 57 -17.05 26.62 3.79
C GLY A 57 -16.03 26.50 4.95
N LYS A 58 -16.18 25.51 5.83
CA LYS A 58 -15.22 25.20 6.89
C LYS A 58 -14.26 24.10 6.44
N ASN A 59 -13.05 24.13 6.98
CA ASN A 59 -12.07 23.08 6.77
C ASN A 59 -11.35 22.69 8.07
N THR A 60 -10.90 21.45 8.13
CA THR A 60 -10.00 20.97 9.18
C THR A 60 -9.05 19.91 8.64
N LYS A 61 -7.90 19.75 9.29
CA LYS A 61 -6.93 18.69 8.97
C LYS A 61 -7.00 17.62 10.04
N LEU A 62 -7.25 16.39 9.62
CA LEU A 62 -7.24 15.20 10.47
C LEU A 62 -5.95 14.43 10.21
N SER A 63 -4.93 14.66 11.05
CA SER A 63 -3.67 13.92 10.99
C SER A 63 -3.84 12.49 11.53
N TYR A 64 -3.16 11.52 10.91
CA TYR A 64 -3.11 10.18 11.46
C TYR A 64 -2.43 10.14 12.84
N PRO A 65 -2.89 9.29 13.78
CA PRO A 65 -2.36 9.20 15.14
C PRO A 65 -1.05 8.37 15.20
N LEU A 66 0.01 8.83 14.53
CA LEU A 66 1.22 8.03 14.32
C LEU A 66 2.29 8.14 15.42
N LYS A 67 2.11 9.02 16.42
CA LYS A 67 3.14 9.35 17.44
C LYS A 67 3.71 8.16 18.22
N LYS A 68 2.99 7.03 18.27
CA LYS A 68 3.39 5.81 19.00
C LYS A 68 4.30 4.89 18.18
N TYR A 69 4.42 5.11 16.87
CA TYR A 69 5.18 4.25 15.97
C TYR A 69 6.55 4.88 15.69
N LYS A 70 7.62 4.08 15.85
CA LYS A 70 9.01 4.50 15.56
C LYS A 70 9.33 4.49 14.07
N VAL A 71 8.62 3.66 13.31
CA VAL A 71 8.77 3.52 11.86
C VAL A 71 7.93 4.61 11.18
N ASP A 72 8.30 5.05 9.97
CA ASP A 72 7.47 5.94 9.16
C ASP A 72 6.23 5.21 8.64
N VAL A 73 5.22 5.04 9.50
CA VAL A 73 3.97 4.34 9.19
C VAL A 73 2.93 5.28 8.56
N SER A 74 3.35 6.22 7.71
CA SER A 74 2.38 7.03 6.96
C SER A 74 1.60 6.14 5.99
N GLY A 75 0.40 6.58 5.58
CA GLY A 75 -0.32 5.92 4.49
C GLY A 75 0.48 5.99 3.18
N ARG A 76 0.10 5.17 2.20
CA ARG A 76 0.70 5.17 0.86
C ARG A 76 -0.40 5.22 -0.18
N SER A 77 -0.33 6.19 -1.09
CA SER A 77 -1.20 6.22 -2.27
C SER A 77 -0.39 5.94 -3.52
N PHE A 78 -0.94 5.19 -4.46
CA PHE A 78 -0.21 4.71 -5.64
C PHE A 78 -1.22 4.26 -6.70
N HIS A 79 -0.75 4.09 -7.94
CA HIS A 79 -1.51 3.34 -8.94
C HIS A 79 -1.63 1.87 -8.52
N ASN A 80 -2.87 1.36 -8.43
CA ASN A 80 -3.11 0.00 -7.96
C ASN A 80 -2.40 -1.05 -8.81
N GLY A 81 -2.38 -0.87 -10.13
CA GLY A 81 -1.73 -1.77 -11.07
C GLY A 81 -0.27 -2.04 -10.72
N ARG A 82 0.51 -0.96 -10.56
CA ARG A 82 1.93 -1.01 -10.18
C ARG A 82 2.17 -1.73 -8.86
N PHE A 83 1.36 -1.46 -7.84
CA PHE A 83 1.47 -2.15 -6.55
C PHE A 83 1.22 -3.65 -6.68
N ILE A 84 0.18 -4.05 -7.44
CA ILE A 84 -0.11 -5.47 -7.69
C ILE A 84 1.02 -6.15 -8.47
N GLN A 85 1.62 -5.47 -9.46
CA GLN A 85 2.77 -6.03 -10.18
C GLN A 85 3.96 -6.25 -9.26
N ARG A 86 4.31 -5.28 -8.39
CA ARG A 86 5.39 -5.46 -7.39
C ARG A 86 5.14 -6.63 -6.45
N MET A 87 3.90 -6.79 -5.98
CA MET A 87 3.51 -7.93 -5.13
C MET A 87 3.64 -9.27 -5.86
N ARG A 88 3.27 -9.32 -7.14
CA ARG A 88 3.40 -10.52 -8.00
C ARG A 88 4.87 -10.86 -8.26
N GLU A 89 5.68 -9.87 -8.61
CA GLU A 89 7.14 -10.01 -8.80
C GLU A 89 7.79 -10.56 -7.53
N LYS A 90 7.50 -9.94 -6.38
CA LYS A 90 8.00 -10.38 -5.07
C LYS A 90 7.62 -11.82 -4.78
N ALA A 91 6.34 -12.18 -4.95
CA ALA A 91 5.88 -13.55 -4.73
C ALA A 91 6.57 -14.56 -5.66
N SER A 92 6.81 -14.19 -6.93
CA SER A 92 7.49 -15.05 -7.90
C SER A 92 8.99 -15.23 -7.62
N SER A 93 9.65 -14.26 -6.98
CA SER A 93 11.06 -14.38 -6.59
C SER A 93 11.31 -15.27 -5.36
N LEU A 94 10.24 -15.62 -4.64
CA LEU A 94 10.30 -16.43 -3.42
C LEU A 94 10.09 -17.93 -3.68
N SER A 95 9.87 -18.31 -4.94
CA SER A 95 9.69 -19.70 -5.38
C SER A 95 10.98 -20.48 -5.50
#